data_AF-A0A0C3EC48-F1
#
_entry.id   AF-A0A0C3EC48-F1
#
_cell.length_a   1.000
_cell.length_b   1.000
_cell.length_c   1.000
_cell.angle_alpha   90.00
_cell.angle_beta   90.00
_cell.angle_gamma   90.00
#
_symmetry.space_group_name_H-M   'P 1'
#
loop_
_entity.id
_entity.type
_entity.pdbx_description
1 polymer ?
#
loop_
_entity_poly.entity_id
_entity_poly.type
_entity_poly.pdbx_seq_one_letter_code
_entity_poly.pdbx_strand_id
1 'polypeptide(L)'
;MATAGQEHSSCRCTVLENTASRNLIVCLDGTCQRPSIRNSNILELCSQLVKSDDQLLFYNTGVGVSPDIPGRRGRVSDGIDILIGRHVEKGIMLAYGWLCKQYKDGDKIFLFGFSRGAYQVRALAGMIERVGILPPDVDHLIGYAFEAYSKSDDASSHQLQAVDAFKVEFSRSARVHFVGVWDTVSSVGVRRRKMLPLVTSCDHICYFRQALALDERRVKFGPEYVYGGRTDLANNDHVKEVWFPGSHSDVGGGNSLNPKLQSGEIPLLWMRVEASLKGLQLKPSVVMWKIEGLDKPITPPLNLWWWLLEILPFQRLCYNNTSRTTSRPHMGGPRQILRGQKVHVSALFKSGYKPSARFHHGFETWPAAIFWNDPRMHDCLQQLSPTWEVDIFDSCSVQSLLAALHLRRTNVDALDRLAFMASFDSGRSVIVGAENAEQTLASLLDDGNGSVRVSAAVTFCEVGWNWPLQSEPGGEPREVEHIIQDVNTFLESEDPRRACMSLPSLCKNAYLRGRLLSESNLRRLLTLIAADRTGTRCNENEDEEDVSSSIALHSAQALASLLELDENLCLQVTEVGGVSDLIPTLYSHREQVGITYFVRVIDDSTQMALY
;
A
#
# COMPACT_ATOMS: atom_id res chain seq x y z
N MET A 1 -15.63 -35.88 16.30
CA MET A 1 -14.24 -36.23 16.64
C MET A 1 -13.39 -35.03 16.32
N ALA A 2 -12.68 -34.53 17.32
CA ALA A 2 -11.98 -33.26 17.29
C ALA A 2 -10.59 -33.37 16.63
N THR A 3 -10.11 -32.19 16.19
CA THR A 3 -8.70 -31.72 16.09
C THR A 3 -7.76 -32.32 15.05
N ALA A 4 -7.35 -31.48 14.10
CA ALA A 4 -5.97 -31.02 13.97
C ALA A 4 -5.88 -29.90 12.90
N GLY A 5 -5.74 -28.66 13.35
CA GLY A 5 -5.50 -27.52 12.47
C GLY A 5 -5.30 -26.25 13.29
N GLN A 6 -4.04 -25.90 13.56
CA GLN A 6 -3.49 -24.54 13.66
C GLN A 6 -2.11 -24.58 14.36
N GLU A 7 -1.03 -24.60 13.58
CA GLU A 7 0.28 -24.11 14.03
C GLU A 7 0.45 -22.66 13.56
N HIS A 8 -0.04 -21.68 14.33
CA HIS A 8 0.30 -20.27 14.13
C HIS A 8 0.45 -19.56 15.48
N SER A 9 1.66 -19.55 16.04
CA SER A 9 2.00 -18.63 17.13
C SER A 9 3.47 -18.17 17.06
N SER A 10 3.76 -17.19 16.19
CA SER A 10 5.03 -16.44 16.22
C SER A 10 5.03 -15.33 17.28
N CYS A 11 3.85 -14.93 17.77
CA CYS A 11 3.69 -13.91 18.80
C CYS A 11 3.94 -14.51 20.19
N ARG A 12 4.97 -14.01 20.88
CA ARG A 12 5.32 -14.39 22.27
C ARG A 12 4.90 -13.31 23.28
N CYS A 13 3.87 -12.55 22.94
CA CYS A 13 3.30 -11.56 23.84
C CYS A 13 2.56 -12.32 24.95
N THR A 14 2.75 -11.95 26.22
CA THR A 14 2.20 -12.66 27.39
C THR A 14 0.68 -12.46 27.45
N VAL A 15 -0.09 -13.25 26.71
CA VAL A 15 -1.55 -13.24 26.82
C VAL A 15 -1.88 -14.12 28.03
N LEU A 16 -2.29 -13.52 29.14
CA LEU A 16 -2.83 -14.27 30.26
C LEU A 16 -4.17 -14.87 29.81
N GLU A 17 -4.21 -16.20 29.69
CA GLU A 17 -5.44 -16.95 29.45
C GLU A 17 -6.43 -16.59 30.58
N ASN A 18 -7.56 -15.96 30.23
CA ASN A 18 -8.65 -15.45 31.10
C ASN A 18 -8.66 -13.96 31.49
N THR A 19 -7.81 -13.08 30.95
CA THR A 19 -8.01 -11.62 31.09
C THR A 19 -8.33 -10.95 29.76
N ALA A 20 -9.32 -10.06 29.73
CA ALA A 20 -9.60 -9.22 28.56
C ALA A 20 -8.38 -8.32 28.27
N SER A 21 -7.63 -8.66 27.22
CA SER A 21 -6.42 -7.93 26.80
C SER A 21 -6.81 -6.61 26.15
N ARG A 22 -6.35 -5.47 26.66
CA ARG A 22 -6.58 -4.15 26.06
C ARG A 22 -5.46 -3.80 25.08
N ASN A 23 -5.76 -2.88 24.17
CA ASN A 23 -4.80 -2.30 23.23
C ASN A 23 -4.30 -0.95 23.75
N LEU A 24 -2.99 -0.81 23.95
CA LEU A 24 -2.33 0.46 24.27
C LEU A 24 -1.61 0.97 23.04
N ILE A 25 -2.06 2.09 22.50
CA ILE A 25 -1.59 2.64 21.23
C ILE A 25 -0.78 3.91 21.50
N VAL A 26 0.48 3.91 21.08
CA VAL A 26 1.37 5.08 21.16
C VAL A 26 1.67 5.56 19.76
N CYS A 27 1.29 6.79 19.45
CA CYS A 27 1.48 7.42 18.15
C CYS A 27 2.40 8.65 18.28
N LEU A 28 3.59 8.59 17.67
CA LEU A 28 4.56 9.68 17.68
C LEU A 28 4.77 10.24 16.28
N ASP A 29 4.43 11.51 16.07
CA ASP A 29 4.57 12.14 14.75
C ASP A 29 5.99 12.69 14.50
N GLY A 30 6.30 12.97 13.22
CA GLY A 30 7.53 13.63 12.80
C GLY A 30 7.65 15.06 13.35
N THR A 31 8.89 15.48 13.64
CA THR A 31 9.15 16.83 14.19
C THR A 31 8.76 17.91 13.17
N CYS A 32 8.09 18.97 13.63
CA CYS A 32 7.52 20.08 12.84
C CYS A 32 6.16 19.81 12.18
N GLN A 33 5.51 18.67 12.42
CA GLN A 33 4.11 18.48 12.02
C GLN A 33 3.20 19.12 13.09
N ARG A 34 2.68 20.32 12.82
CA ARG A 34 1.53 20.85 13.59
C ARG A 34 0.26 20.32 12.92
N PRO A 35 -0.83 20.06 13.68
CA PRO A 35 -2.13 19.85 13.08
C PRO A 35 -2.40 20.97 12.08
N SER A 36 -2.60 20.59 10.81
CA SER A 36 -2.76 21.54 9.72
C SER A 36 -3.78 21.01 8.74
N ILE A 37 -4.05 21.74 7.67
CA ILE A 37 -4.86 21.21 6.56
C ILE A 37 -4.13 20.10 5.78
N ARG A 38 -2.83 19.88 6.03
CA ARG A 38 -2.03 18.77 5.49
C ARG A 38 -1.58 17.86 6.63
N ASN A 39 -2.25 16.72 6.78
CA ASN A 39 -2.08 15.83 7.93
C ASN A 39 -1.14 14.66 7.62
N SER A 40 -0.42 14.18 8.64
CA SER A 40 0.42 12.99 8.58
C SER A 40 -0.44 11.73 8.65
N ASN A 41 0.09 10.61 8.15
CA ASN A 41 -0.56 9.31 8.26
C ASN A 41 -0.75 8.87 9.73
N ILE A 42 0.07 9.40 10.65
CA ILE A 42 -0.11 9.17 12.10
C ILE A 42 -1.42 9.79 12.59
N LEU A 43 -1.67 11.05 12.26
CA LEU A 43 -2.89 11.73 12.68
C LEU A 43 -4.13 11.13 11.99
N GLU A 44 -4.00 10.74 10.72
CA GLU A 44 -5.04 9.99 9.99
C GLU A 44 -5.39 8.69 10.71
N LEU A 45 -4.39 7.84 11.00
CA LEU A 45 -4.59 6.59 11.72
C LEU A 45 -5.26 6.84 13.07
N CYS A 46 -4.78 7.82 13.85
CA CYS A 46 -5.37 8.18 15.14
C CYS A 46 -6.85 8.55 15.05
N SER A 47 -7.26 9.23 13.98
CA SER A 47 -8.67 9.61 13.77
C SER A 47 -9.58 8.39 13.51
N GLN A 48 -8.99 7.34 12.93
CA GLN A 48 -9.65 6.11 12.48
C GLN A 48 -9.65 5.01 13.55
N LEU A 49 -8.96 5.18 14.68
CA LEU A 49 -9.02 4.22 15.80
C LEU A 49 -10.37 4.24 16.51
N VAL A 50 -10.85 3.07 16.92
CA VAL A 50 -11.94 2.93 17.90
C VAL A 50 -11.45 3.48 19.24
N LYS A 51 -12.24 4.35 19.88
CA LYS A 51 -11.94 4.89 21.20
C LYS A 51 -12.85 4.19 22.21
N SER A 52 -12.28 3.33 23.04
CA SER A 52 -12.99 2.53 24.05
C SER A 52 -12.08 2.29 25.26
N ASP A 53 -12.65 1.76 26.34
CA ASP A 53 -11.89 1.38 27.54
C ASP A 53 -10.92 0.20 27.27
N ASP A 54 -11.17 -0.54 26.19
CA ASP A 54 -10.33 -1.64 25.70
C ASP A 54 -9.26 -1.18 24.71
N GLN A 55 -9.27 0.08 24.26
CA GLN A 55 -8.29 0.63 23.33
C GLN A 55 -7.91 2.08 23.66
N LEU A 56 -6.80 2.23 24.37
CA LEU A 56 -6.28 3.50 24.86
C LEU A 56 -5.26 4.10 23.88
N LEU A 57 -5.36 5.41 23.63
CA LEU A 57 -4.49 6.13 22.69
C LEU A 57 -3.66 7.20 23.42
N PHE A 58 -2.35 7.18 23.18
CA PHE A 58 -1.44 8.27 23.41
C PHE A 58 -0.95 8.84 22.08
N TYR A 59 -1.15 10.13 21.87
CA TYR A 59 -0.66 10.84 20.69
C TYR A 59 0.22 12.01 21.12
N ASN A 60 1.41 12.11 20.52
CA ASN A 60 2.32 13.23 20.73
C ASN A 60 2.67 13.88 19.40
N THR A 61 2.37 15.17 19.27
CA THR A 61 2.77 15.96 18.10
C THR A 61 4.27 16.17 18.16
N GLY A 62 4.99 15.87 17.09
CA GLY A 62 6.42 16.16 17.03
C GLY A 62 6.65 17.67 17.08
N VAL A 63 6.84 18.24 18.28
CA VAL A 63 6.98 19.70 18.44
C VAL A 63 8.21 20.18 17.67
N GLY A 64 7.98 21.08 16.72
CA GLY A 64 9.03 21.67 15.91
C GLY A 64 9.98 22.51 16.74
N VAL A 65 11.28 22.31 16.53
CA VAL A 65 12.32 23.24 16.97
C VAL A 65 12.34 24.38 15.96
N SER A 66 11.64 25.49 16.23
CA SER A 66 11.93 26.76 15.54
C SER A 66 13.10 27.43 16.27
N PRO A 67 14.26 27.60 15.63
CA PRO A 67 15.27 28.49 16.16
C PRO A 67 14.82 29.93 15.89
N ASP A 68 14.20 30.58 16.87
CA ASP A 68 14.21 32.05 16.91
C ASP A 68 15.67 32.47 17.14
N ILE A 69 16.38 32.85 16.08
CA ILE A 69 17.73 33.41 16.21
C ILE A 69 17.73 34.82 15.61
N PRO A 70 17.51 35.86 16.44
CA PRO A 70 17.95 37.20 16.11
C PRO A 70 19.48 37.26 16.16
N GLY A 71 20.12 37.45 15.01
CA GLY A 71 21.36 38.25 14.91
C GLY A 71 22.66 37.71 15.52
N ARG A 72 23.06 36.43 15.35
CA ARG A 72 24.46 36.03 15.65
C ARG A 72 25.05 35.00 14.70
N ARG A 73 26.08 35.42 13.94
CA ARG A 73 27.01 34.56 13.21
C ARG A 73 27.99 33.91 14.21
N GLY A 74 27.73 32.68 14.65
CA GLY A 74 28.69 31.86 15.40
C GLY A 74 28.15 30.48 15.78
N ARG A 75 28.90 29.40 15.47
CA ARG A 75 28.72 27.99 15.92
C ARG A 75 27.27 27.53 16.13
N VAL A 76 26.42 27.68 15.11
CA VAL A 76 24.97 27.41 15.20
C VAL A 76 24.62 25.91 15.07
N SER A 77 25.47 25.09 14.45
CA SER A 77 25.16 23.67 14.17
C SER A 77 25.06 22.79 15.42
N ASP A 78 26.00 22.94 16.36
CA ASP A 78 26.07 22.03 17.51
C ASP A 78 24.88 22.22 18.48
N GLY A 79 24.37 23.45 18.62
CA GLY A 79 23.23 23.75 19.48
C GLY A 79 21.90 23.21 18.95
N ILE A 80 21.68 23.25 17.64
CA ILE A 80 20.48 22.72 16.99
C ILE A 80 20.43 21.19 17.13
N ASP A 81 21.54 20.50 16.88
CA ASP A 81 21.65 19.05 17.00
C ASP A 81 21.38 18.59 18.46
N ILE A 82 21.86 19.35 19.46
CA ILE A 82 21.58 19.11 20.88
C ILE A 82 20.10 19.28 21.21
N LEU A 83 19.47 20.33 20.70
CA LEU A 83 18.06 20.62 20.99
C LEU A 83 17.14 19.55 20.38
N ILE A 84 17.43 19.11 19.15
CA ILE A 84 16.71 18.00 18.50
C ILE A 84 16.87 16.71 19.30
N GLY A 85 18.09 16.39 19.75
CA GLY A 85 18.35 15.20 20.56
C GLY A 85 17.55 15.18 21.85
N ARG A 86 17.59 16.27 22.62
CA ARG A 86 16.80 16.41 23.86
C ARG A 86 15.30 16.30 23.62
N HIS A 87 14.82 16.78 22.48
CA HIS A 87 13.41 16.65 22.11
C HIS A 87 13.00 15.21 21.83
N VAL A 88 13.84 14.45 21.12
CA VAL A 88 13.65 13.01 20.87
C VAL A 88 13.62 12.24 22.20
N GLU A 89 14.58 12.51 23.10
CA GLU A 89 14.64 11.89 24.43
C GLU A 89 13.37 12.19 25.24
N LYS A 90 12.92 13.46 25.26
CA LYS A 90 11.70 13.88 25.94
C LYS A 90 10.46 13.18 25.38
N GLY A 91 10.35 13.05 24.04
CA GLY A 91 9.24 12.35 23.40
C GLY A 91 9.15 10.88 23.81
N ILE A 92 10.29 10.18 23.84
CA ILE A 92 10.38 8.78 24.28
C ILE A 92 9.98 8.65 25.75
N MET A 93 10.55 9.48 26.64
CA MET A 93 10.24 9.43 28.08
C MET A 93 8.77 9.76 28.38
N LEU A 94 8.15 10.69 27.64
CA LEU A 94 6.72 11.00 27.79
C LEU A 94 5.83 9.81 27.42
N ALA A 95 6.12 9.16 26.28
CA ALA A 95 5.39 7.97 25.85
C ALA A 95 5.59 6.79 26.82
N TYR A 96 6.84 6.57 27.26
CA TYR A 96 7.17 5.54 28.24
C TYR A 96 6.45 5.79 29.58
N GLY A 97 6.44 7.03 30.07
CA GLY A 97 5.73 7.39 31.30
C GLY A 97 4.21 7.20 31.20
N TRP A 98 3.62 7.43 30.03
CA TRP A 98 2.22 7.09 29.80
C TRP A 98 1.98 5.58 29.83
N LEU A 99 2.86 4.77 29.21
CA LEU A 99 2.78 3.31 29.30
C LEU A 99 2.92 2.81 30.75
N CYS A 100 3.84 3.37 31.55
CA CYS A 100 4.01 3.02 32.96
C CYS A 100 2.70 3.20 33.75
N LYS A 101 1.95 4.27 33.45
CA LYS A 101 0.67 4.60 34.09
C LYS A 101 -0.48 3.71 33.64
N GLN A 102 -0.52 3.31 32.37
CA GLN A 102 -1.68 2.63 31.78
C GLN A 102 -1.55 1.11 31.69
N TYR A 103 -0.33 0.60 31.55
CA TYR A 103 -0.08 -0.82 31.31
C TYR A 103 -0.63 -1.68 32.44
N LYS A 104 -1.29 -2.77 32.07
CA LYS A 104 -1.63 -3.91 32.91
C LYS A 104 -1.12 -5.17 32.23
N ASP A 105 -0.80 -6.18 33.03
CA ASP A 105 -0.30 -7.44 32.50
C ASP A 105 -1.34 -8.05 31.54
N GLY A 106 -0.87 -8.48 30.37
CA GLY A 106 -1.72 -8.95 29.28
C GLY A 106 -2.08 -7.89 28.23
N ASP A 107 -1.89 -6.59 28.49
CA ASP A 107 -2.15 -5.55 27.47
C ASP A 107 -1.22 -5.70 26.25
N LYS A 108 -1.77 -5.43 25.06
CA LYS A 108 -1.03 -5.39 23.79
C LYS A 108 -0.56 -3.98 23.50
N ILE A 109 0.74 -3.81 23.28
CA ILE A 109 1.34 -2.50 22.99
C ILE A 109 1.52 -2.34 21.48
N PHE A 110 0.87 -1.33 20.91
CA PHE A 110 0.99 -0.92 19.51
C PHE A 110 1.73 0.42 19.45
N LEU A 111 2.83 0.49 18.70
CA LEU A 111 3.58 1.72 18.52
C LEU A 111 3.56 2.14 17.05
N PHE A 112 3.22 3.40 16.79
CA PHE A 112 3.19 3.98 15.46
C PHE A 112 4.04 5.24 15.38
N GLY A 113 4.82 5.39 14.31
CA GLY A 113 5.62 6.60 14.12
C GLY A 113 5.93 6.94 12.68
N PHE A 114 6.06 8.24 12.39
CA PHE A 114 6.50 8.74 11.08
C PHE A 114 7.83 9.49 11.20
N SER A 115 8.76 9.28 10.28
CA SER A 115 10.00 10.05 10.17
C SER A 115 10.87 9.94 11.45
N ARG A 116 11.04 11.03 12.19
CA ARG A 116 11.69 11.03 13.52
C ARG A 116 10.81 10.44 14.62
N GLY A 117 9.50 10.48 14.47
CA GLY A 117 8.56 9.76 15.33
C GLY A 117 8.72 8.24 15.20
N ALA A 118 9.00 7.75 13.97
CA ALA A 118 9.34 6.35 13.72
C ALA A 118 10.61 5.92 14.49
N TYR A 119 11.65 6.76 14.49
CA TYR A 119 12.85 6.53 15.28
C TYR A 119 12.53 6.46 16.79
N GLN A 120 11.70 7.38 17.30
CA GLN A 120 11.31 7.40 18.71
C GLN A 120 10.56 6.14 19.13
N VAL A 121 9.59 5.65 18.33
CA VAL A 121 8.85 4.42 18.69
C VAL A 121 9.72 3.17 18.62
N ARG A 122 10.66 3.11 17.68
CA ARG A 122 11.66 2.02 17.63
C ARG A 122 12.57 2.04 18.86
N ALA A 123 13.01 3.23 19.28
CA ALA A 123 13.77 3.39 20.51
C ALA A 123 12.94 3.08 21.76
N LEU A 124 11.65 3.41 21.77
CA LEU A 124 10.74 3.07 22.86
C LEU A 124 10.56 1.55 22.99
N ALA A 125 10.45 0.82 21.87
CA ALA A 125 10.41 -0.63 21.88
C ALA A 125 11.69 -1.23 22.48
N GLY A 126 12.86 -0.72 22.07
CA GLY A 126 14.15 -1.11 22.65
C GLY A 126 14.28 -0.79 24.13
N MET A 127 13.73 0.34 24.57
CA MET A 127 13.69 0.71 26.00
C MET A 127 12.83 -0.27 26.78
N ILE A 128 11.62 -0.59 26.32
CA ILE A 128 10.72 -1.56 26.98
C ILE A 128 11.40 -2.93 27.09
N GLU A 129 12.08 -3.39 26.04
CA GLU A 129 12.85 -4.64 26.09
C GLU A 129 13.97 -4.58 27.13
N ARG A 130 14.73 -3.48 27.19
CA ARG A 130 15.90 -3.37 28.06
C ARG A 130 15.55 -3.20 29.53
N VAL A 131 14.55 -2.36 29.85
CA VAL A 131 14.27 -1.94 31.24
C VAL A 131 12.89 -2.36 31.73
N GLY A 132 12.06 -2.99 30.90
CA GLY A 132 10.68 -3.36 31.23
C GLY A 132 9.74 -2.14 31.32
N ILE A 133 8.55 -2.32 31.90
CA ILE A 133 7.61 -1.23 32.18
C ILE A 133 7.50 -0.99 33.68
N LEU A 134 7.92 0.19 34.12
CA LEU A 134 7.83 0.59 35.52
C LEU A 134 6.36 0.65 36.01
N PRO A 135 6.10 0.28 37.27
CA PRO A 135 4.85 0.60 37.95
C PRO A 135 4.63 2.12 38.05
N PRO A 136 3.37 2.57 38.16
CA PRO A 136 3.06 4.00 38.27
C PRO A 136 3.73 4.70 39.47
N ASP A 137 3.95 3.98 40.58
CA ASP A 137 4.44 4.54 41.84
C ASP A 137 5.93 4.93 41.82
N VAL A 138 6.67 4.48 40.80
CA VAL A 138 8.11 4.74 40.64
C VAL A 138 8.42 5.57 39.39
N ASP A 139 7.47 6.41 38.95
CA ASP A 139 7.62 7.24 37.75
C ASP A 139 8.84 8.21 37.79
N HIS A 140 9.28 8.61 38.99
CA HIS A 140 10.51 9.37 39.21
C HIS A 140 11.78 8.66 38.70
N LEU A 141 11.75 7.34 38.52
CA LEU A 141 12.86 6.54 37.97
C LEU A 141 12.90 6.51 36.44
N ILE A 142 11.93 7.09 35.73
CA ILE A 142 11.88 7.09 34.25
C ILE A 142 13.17 7.68 33.64
N GLY A 143 13.69 8.77 34.21
CA GLY A 143 14.94 9.38 33.75
C GLY A 143 16.14 8.44 33.89
N TYR A 144 16.23 7.74 35.03
CA TYR A 144 17.26 6.74 35.27
C TYR A 144 17.12 5.54 34.32
N ALA A 145 15.90 5.03 34.13
CA ALA A 145 15.62 3.94 33.21
C ALA A 145 16.01 4.29 31.76
N PHE A 146 15.71 5.52 31.33
CA PHE A 146 16.13 6.00 30.00
C PHE A 146 17.66 6.08 29.89
N GLU A 147 18.34 6.61 30.90
CA GLU A 147 19.80 6.69 30.91
C GLU A 147 20.44 5.29 30.84
N ALA A 148 19.96 4.36 31.67
CA ALA A 148 20.38 2.96 31.70
C ALA A 148 20.20 2.28 30.32
N TYR A 149 19.06 2.50 29.67
CA TYR A 149 18.81 2.04 28.31
C TYR A 149 19.78 2.70 27.30
N SER A 150 19.89 4.03 27.29
CA SER A 150 20.66 4.77 26.29
C SER A 150 22.14 4.40 26.24
N LYS A 151 22.70 3.95 27.38
CA LYS A 151 24.10 3.57 27.54
C LYS A 151 24.34 2.06 27.39
N SER A 152 23.31 1.25 27.11
CA SER A 152 23.43 -0.22 27.19
C SER A 152 24.46 -0.81 26.23
N ASP A 153 24.69 -0.18 25.07
CA ASP A 153 25.68 -0.67 24.10
C ASP A 153 27.13 -0.39 24.51
N ASP A 154 27.36 0.61 25.37
CA ASP A 154 28.69 0.95 25.91
C ASP A 154 28.89 0.43 27.34
N ALA A 155 27.87 -0.23 27.91
CA ALA A 155 27.86 -0.68 29.29
C ALA A 155 28.78 -1.89 29.47
N SER A 156 29.54 -1.91 30.58
CA SER A 156 30.29 -3.10 31.00
C SER A 156 29.35 -4.24 31.37
N SER A 157 29.83 -5.49 31.37
CA SER A 157 29.03 -6.65 31.78
C SER A 157 28.39 -6.48 33.17
N HIS A 158 29.10 -5.83 34.11
CA HIS A 158 28.57 -5.54 35.44
C HIS A 158 27.46 -4.48 35.41
N GLN A 159 27.57 -3.46 34.55
CA GLN A 159 26.51 -2.46 34.38
C GLN A 159 25.26 -3.08 33.75
N LEU A 160 25.44 -4.00 32.78
CA LEU A 160 24.33 -4.74 32.19
C LEU A 160 23.61 -5.62 33.22
N GLN A 161 24.35 -6.34 34.07
CA GLN A 161 23.78 -7.11 35.17
C GLN A 161 22.97 -6.24 36.15
N ALA A 162 23.43 -5.01 36.42
CA ALA A 162 22.69 -4.07 37.26
C ALA A 162 21.38 -3.61 36.60
N VAL A 163 21.36 -3.42 35.27
CA VAL A 163 20.13 -3.12 34.52
C VAL A 163 19.19 -4.31 34.50
N ASP A 164 19.70 -5.52 34.36
CA ASP A 164 18.90 -6.75 34.42
C ASP A 164 18.26 -6.93 35.80
N ALA A 165 19.04 -6.73 36.88
CA ALA A 165 18.53 -6.73 38.25
C ALA A 165 17.48 -5.64 38.47
N PHE A 166 17.70 -4.44 37.93
CA PHE A 166 16.72 -3.35 37.97
C PHE A 166 15.41 -3.73 37.26
N LYS A 167 15.48 -4.32 36.07
CA LYS A 167 14.30 -4.77 35.32
C LYS A 167 13.53 -5.85 36.09
N VAL A 168 14.22 -6.78 36.74
CA VAL A 168 13.57 -7.86 37.52
C VAL A 168 12.89 -7.30 38.78
N GLU A 169 13.53 -6.38 39.49
CA GLU A 169 13.05 -5.88 40.78
C GLU A 169 11.96 -4.81 40.64
N PHE A 170 12.13 -3.87 39.69
CA PHE A 170 11.32 -2.65 39.63
C PHE A 170 10.37 -2.60 38.44
N SER A 171 10.42 -3.54 37.50
CA SER A 171 9.64 -3.46 36.27
C SER A 171 8.76 -4.69 36.03
N ARG A 172 7.69 -4.46 35.28
CA ARG A 172 6.85 -5.53 34.71
C ARG A 172 7.43 -5.98 33.38
N SER A 173 7.39 -7.28 33.14
CA SER A 173 7.80 -7.86 31.86
C SER A 173 6.71 -7.60 30.82
N ALA A 174 7.05 -6.83 29.79
CA ALA A 174 6.17 -6.54 28.68
C ALA A 174 6.93 -6.74 27.36
N ARG A 175 6.19 -7.17 26.33
CA ARG A 175 6.70 -7.26 24.95
C ARG A 175 5.85 -6.38 24.06
N VAL A 176 6.49 -5.68 23.12
CA VAL A 176 5.76 -4.85 22.16
C VAL A 176 5.08 -5.75 21.15
N HIS A 177 3.77 -5.56 20.95
CA HIS A 177 2.97 -6.41 20.07
C HIS A 177 3.13 -6.01 18.60
N PHE A 178 3.04 -4.72 18.30
CA PHE A 178 3.13 -4.23 16.92
C PHE A 178 3.88 -2.91 16.85
N VAL A 179 4.78 -2.77 15.87
CA VAL A 179 5.42 -1.51 15.52
C VAL A 179 5.18 -1.22 14.05
N GLY A 180 4.44 -0.14 13.77
CA GLY A 180 4.14 0.34 12.42
C GLY A 180 4.79 1.69 12.16
N VAL A 181 5.71 1.76 11.20
CA VAL A 181 6.43 3.01 10.93
C VAL A 181 6.40 3.42 9.47
N TRP A 182 6.35 4.74 9.24
CA TRP A 182 6.54 5.34 7.92
C TRP A 182 7.90 6.03 7.84
N ASP A 183 8.68 5.60 6.86
CA ASP A 183 9.97 6.13 6.40
C ASP A 183 10.90 6.62 7.53
N THR A 184 11.39 5.67 8.35
CA THR A 184 12.24 5.97 9.50
C THR A 184 13.51 6.71 9.07
N VAL A 185 13.75 7.89 9.65
CA VAL A 185 14.99 8.66 9.46
C VAL A 185 15.64 8.98 10.81
N SER A 186 16.94 8.69 10.93
CA SER A 186 17.72 8.97 12.15
C SER A 186 18.39 10.34 12.16
N SER A 187 18.22 11.16 11.11
CA SER A 187 19.01 12.38 10.94
C SER A 187 18.71 13.42 12.03
N VAL A 188 19.48 13.34 13.11
CA VAL A 188 19.58 14.35 14.16
C VAL A 188 20.54 15.42 13.66
N GLY A 189 20.01 16.34 12.85
CA GLY A 189 20.73 17.55 12.43
C GLY A 189 21.98 17.35 11.56
N VAL A 190 23.03 18.14 11.79
CA VAL A 190 24.20 18.28 10.90
C VAL A 190 25.16 17.09 11.03
N ARG A 191 25.39 16.57 12.24
CA ARG A 191 26.21 15.36 12.49
C ARG A 191 25.37 14.13 12.82
N ARG A 192 25.78 12.96 12.32
CA ARG A 192 25.13 11.70 12.71
C ARG A 192 25.53 11.33 14.13
N ARG A 193 24.57 11.25 15.04
CA ARG A 193 24.77 10.76 16.42
C ARG A 193 24.78 9.23 16.46
N LYS A 194 25.37 8.67 17.51
CA LYS A 194 25.22 7.25 17.82
C LYS A 194 23.72 6.95 17.99
N MET A 195 23.24 5.89 17.34
CA MET A 195 21.85 5.46 17.46
C MET A 195 21.60 4.92 18.87
N LEU A 196 20.36 5.06 19.34
CA LEU A 196 19.94 4.42 20.57
C LEU A 196 19.97 2.89 20.40
N PRO A 197 20.26 2.13 21.47
CA PRO A 197 20.33 0.69 21.41
C PRO A 197 19.06 0.05 20.85
N LEU A 198 19.19 -1.10 20.19
CA LEU A 198 18.08 -1.89 19.65
C LEU A 198 17.19 -1.21 18.59
N VAL A 199 17.39 0.05 18.21
CA VAL A 199 16.58 0.74 17.17
C VAL A 199 16.60 -0.02 15.84
N THR A 200 17.72 -0.68 15.51
CA THR A 200 17.88 -1.47 14.27
C THR A 200 17.57 -2.96 14.45
N SER A 201 17.25 -3.44 15.65
CA SER A 201 16.80 -4.82 15.89
C SER A 201 15.29 -4.84 16.05
N CYS A 202 14.66 -5.94 15.65
CA CYS A 202 13.24 -6.15 15.88
C CYS A 202 12.93 -7.40 16.69
N ASP A 203 13.91 -8.18 17.15
CA ASP A 203 13.69 -9.50 17.80
C ASP A 203 12.82 -9.45 19.08
N HIS A 204 12.66 -8.25 19.63
CA HIS A 204 11.90 -7.93 20.84
C HIS A 204 10.47 -7.44 20.54
N ILE A 205 10.04 -7.44 19.29
CA ILE A 205 8.75 -6.93 18.81
C ILE A 205 7.96 -8.12 18.25
N CYS A 206 6.68 -8.32 18.54
CA CYS A 206 5.93 -9.46 17.97
C CYS A 206 5.72 -9.28 16.43
N TYR A 207 5.41 -8.05 15.96
CA TYR A 207 5.27 -7.72 14.53
C TYR A 207 5.82 -6.31 14.22
N PHE A 208 6.69 -6.20 13.21
CA PHE A 208 7.27 -4.96 12.72
C PHE A 208 6.89 -4.72 11.26
N ARG A 209 6.43 -3.50 10.96
CA ARG A 209 6.03 -3.04 9.62
C ARG A 209 6.63 -1.68 9.35
N GLN A 210 7.30 -1.53 8.22
CA GLN A 210 7.89 -0.27 7.79
C GLN A 210 7.55 0.04 6.33
N ALA A 211 6.91 1.18 6.09
CA ALA A 211 6.69 1.73 4.76
C ALA A 211 7.89 2.63 4.37
N LEU A 212 8.51 2.42 3.22
CA LEU A 212 9.69 3.14 2.73
C LEU A 212 9.38 3.92 1.46
N ALA A 213 9.97 5.11 1.31
CA ALA A 213 9.80 5.94 0.11
C ALA A 213 10.79 5.58 -1.02
N LEU A 214 10.28 5.25 -2.20
CA LEU A 214 11.07 4.94 -3.41
C LEU A 214 11.77 6.16 -4.00
N ASP A 215 11.15 7.33 -3.93
CA ASP A 215 11.60 8.53 -4.66
C ASP A 215 12.27 9.58 -3.79
N GLU A 216 12.52 9.28 -2.52
CA GLU A 216 13.26 10.17 -1.64
C GLU A 216 14.77 10.13 -1.96
N ARG A 217 15.37 11.32 -2.14
CA ARG A 217 16.75 11.49 -2.64
C ARG A 217 17.59 12.45 -1.80
N ARG A 218 17.01 13.08 -0.77
CA ARG A 218 17.74 14.01 0.10
C ARG A 218 18.69 13.25 1.01
N VAL A 219 19.94 13.72 1.09
CA VAL A 219 21.03 13.14 1.87
C VAL A 219 20.71 13.00 3.36
N LYS A 220 19.88 13.90 3.91
CA LYS A 220 19.45 13.85 5.31
C LYS A 220 18.23 12.95 5.53
N PHE A 221 17.58 12.47 4.49
CA PHE A 221 16.46 11.55 4.57
C PHE A 221 16.91 10.15 4.13
N GLY A 222 18.07 9.71 4.59
CA GLY A 222 18.49 8.32 4.44
C GLY A 222 17.62 7.40 5.31
N PRO A 223 17.05 6.32 4.77
CA PRO A 223 16.20 5.42 5.52
C PRO A 223 17.04 4.57 6.50
N GLU A 224 16.47 4.30 7.67
CA GLU A 224 17.04 3.34 8.63
C GLU A 224 16.41 1.97 8.45
N TYR A 225 17.18 1.02 7.92
CA TYR A 225 16.77 -0.36 7.72
C TYR A 225 16.87 -1.19 9.00
N VAL A 226 16.03 -2.21 9.12
CA VAL A 226 16.16 -3.23 10.16
C VAL A 226 17.35 -4.15 9.86
N TYR A 227 18.08 -4.58 10.88
CA TYR A 227 19.30 -5.40 10.81
C TYR A 227 20.37 -4.85 9.87
N GLY A 228 20.39 -3.53 9.65
CA GLY A 228 21.27 -2.89 8.67
C GLY A 228 20.99 -3.34 7.22
N GLY A 229 19.77 -3.79 6.94
CA GLY A 229 19.32 -4.21 5.61
C GLY A 229 19.52 -5.70 5.30
N ARG A 230 19.65 -6.53 6.33
CA ARG A 230 19.82 -8.00 6.22
C ARG A 230 18.55 -8.73 6.66
N THR A 231 17.41 -8.27 6.16
CA THR A 231 16.10 -8.87 6.49
C THR A 231 15.90 -10.22 5.82
N ASP A 232 16.68 -10.54 4.80
CA ASP A 232 16.77 -11.88 4.17
C ASP A 232 17.09 -13.01 5.17
N LEU A 233 17.74 -12.69 6.29
CA LEU A 233 18.05 -13.63 7.36
C LEU A 233 16.89 -13.85 8.36
N ALA A 234 15.88 -12.98 8.35
CA ALA A 234 14.78 -12.94 9.33
C ALA A 234 13.47 -13.50 8.74
N ASN A 235 13.56 -14.57 7.93
CA ASN A 235 12.49 -15.08 7.07
C ASN A 235 11.26 -15.63 7.82
N ASN A 236 10.45 -14.74 8.40
CA ASN A 236 9.15 -15.02 9.03
C ASN A 236 8.24 -13.77 8.93
N ASP A 237 6.92 -13.92 9.15
CA ASP A 237 5.92 -12.82 9.13
C ASP A 237 6.17 -11.71 10.20
N HIS A 238 7.26 -11.80 10.93
CA HIS A 238 7.64 -10.88 11.99
C HIS A 238 8.03 -9.50 11.44
N VAL A 239 8.75 -9.41 10.32
CA VAL A 239 9.29 -8.13 9.81
C VAL A 239 8.88 -7.96 8.35
N LYS A 240 8.21 -6.84 8.02
CA LYS A 240 8.01 -6.41 6.62
C LYS A 240 8.50 -4.99 6.43
N GLU A 241 9.47 -4.80 5.55
CA GLU A 241 9.87 -3.49 5.01
C GLU A 241 9.37 -3.40 3.57
N VAL A 242 8.40 -2.51 3.32
CA VAL A 242 7.71 -2.40 2.02
C VAL A 242 7.95 -1.01 1.44
N TRP A 243 8.43 -0.97 0.20
CA TRP A 243 8.72 0.24 -0.55
C TRP A 243 7.50 0.71 -1.35
N PHE A 244 7.15 1.98 -1.23
CA PHE A 244 6.01 2.63 -1.89
C PHE A 244 6.46 3.77 -2.80
N PRO A 245 5.72 4.03 -3.91
CA PRO A 245 5.96 5.19 -4.76
C PRO A 245 5.86 6.51 -4.00
N GLY A 246 6.70 7.47 -4.38
CA GLY A 246 6.70 8.81 -3.82
C GLY A 246 7.87 9.13 -2.89
N SER A 247 7.93 10.40 -2.50
CA SER A 247 8.92 10.95 -1.56
C SER A 247 8.54 10.72 -0.09
N HIS A 248 9.38 11.16 0.84
CA HIS A 248 9.20 10.95 2.29
C HIS A 248 7.80 11.31 2.81
N SER A 249 7.24 12.43 2.36
CA SER A 249 5.92 12.93 2.80
C SER A 249 4.76 12.45 1.92
N ASP A 250 5.05 11.85 0.75
CA ASP A 250 4.04 11.10 0.00
C ASP A 250 3.75 9.76 0.70
N VAL A 251 4.80 9.13 1.27
CA VAL A 251 4.66 7.88 2.03
C VAL A 251 4.16 8.09 3.46
N GLY A 252 4.66 9.10 4.17
CA GLY A 252 4.25 9.36 5.55
C GLY A 252 3.09 10.34 5.74
N GLY A 253 2.61 10.94 4.66
CA GLY A 253 1.60 11.99 4.68
C GLY A 253 2.19 13.39 4.91
N GLY A 254 1.33 14.41 4.74
CA GLY A 254 1.67 15.83 4.94
C GLY A 254 1.89 16.66 3.67
N ASN A 255 1.86 16.06 2.48
CA ASN A 255 1.94 16.79 1.20
C ASN A 255 0.55 17.21 0.68
N SER A 256 -0.44 16.32 0.80
CA SER A 256 -1.81 16.54 0.29
C SER A 256 -2.66 17.36 1.25
N LEU A 257 -3.53 18.22 0.70
CA LEU A 257 -4.59 18.87 1.47
C LEU A 257 -5.61 17.81 1.90
N ASN A 258 -5.77 17.62 3.19
CA ASN A 258 -6.73 16.71 3.78
C ASN A 258 -7.33 17.27 5.08
N PRO A 259 -8.21 18.29 4.98
CA PRO A 259 -8.85 18.86 6.16
C PRO A 259 -9.82 17.89 6.86
N LYS A 260 -10.28 16.84 6.16
CA LYS A 260 -11.30 15.90 6.66
C LYS A 260 -10.72 14.63 7.31
N LEU A 261 -9.40 14.45 7.30
CA LEU A 261 -8.73 13.23 7.79
C LEU A 261 -9.28 11.95 7.13
N GLN A 262 -9.45 12.03 5.81
CA GLN A 262 -9.97 10.94 4.99
C GLN A 262 -9.00 10.62 3.84
N SER A 263 -7.70 10.49 4.14
CA SER A 263 -6.74 10.21 3.08
C SER A 263 -6.83 8.74 2.68
N GLY A 264 -6.97 8.52 1.37
CA GLY A 264 -6.83 7.21 0.74
C GLY A 264 -5.40 7.00 0.23
N GLU A 265 -4.37 7.36 1.00
CA GLU A 265 -3.00 7.08 0.56
C GLU A 265 -2.67 5.60 0.79
N ILE A 266 -2.09 4.96 -0.21
CA ILE A 266 -1.82 3.50 -0.22
C ILE A 266 -0.96 3.07 0.99
N PRO A 267 0.11 3.79 1.39
CA PRO A 267 0.92 3.39 2.55
C PRO A 267 0.16 3.46 3.88
N LEU A 268 -0.87 4.30 3.99
CA LEU A 268 -1.75 4.34 5.16
C LEU A 268 -2.67 3.12 5.17
N LEU A 269 -3.31 2.82 4.04
CA LEU A 269 -4.21 1.67 3.90
C LEU A 269 -3.48 0.35 4.18
N TRP A 270 -2.30 0.17 3.61
CA TRP A 270 -1.46 -1.01 3.87
C TRP A 270 -1.17 -1.18 5.37
N MET A 271 -0.71 -0.10 6.04
CA MET A 271 -0.42 -0.17 7.48
C MET A 271 -1.66 -0.48 8.32
N ARG A 272 -2.83 0.04 7.92
CA ARG A 272 -4.11 -0.24 8.59
C ARG A 272 -4.47 -1.71 8.50
N VAL A 273 -4.36 -2.31 7.32
CA VAL A 273 -4.63 -3.74 7.10
C VAL A 273 -3.68 -4.59 7.96
N GLU A 274 -2.37 -4.34 7.85
CA GLU A 274 -1.37 -5.08 8.62
C GLU A 274 -1.60 -4.99 10.13
N ALA A 275 -1.95 -3.81 10.65
CA ALA A 275 -2.22 -3.65 12.07
C ALA A 275 -3.57 -4.28 12.50
N SER A 276 -4.61 -4.17 11.65
CA SER A 276 -5.94 -4.76 11.88
C SER A 276 -5.87 -6.28 11.97
N LEU A 277 -5.13 -6.92 11.04
CA LEU A 277 -4.87 -8.35 11.04
C LEU A 277 -4.16 -8.83 12.33
N LYS A 278 -3.49 -7.94 13.05
CA LYS A 278 -2.84 -8.23 14.34
C LYS A 278 -3.64 -7.72 15.55
N GLY A 279 -4.89 -7.32 15.37
CA GLY A 279 -5.84 -7.00 16.45
C GLY A 279 -6.01 -5.53 16.79
N LEU A 280 -5.53 -4.61 15.95
CA LEU A 280 -5.85 -3.18 16.08
C LEU A 280 -7.32 -2.94 15.73
N GLN A 281 -8.07 -2.25 16.59
CA GLN A 281 -9.49 -1.96 16.33
C GLN A 281 -9.63 -0.63 15.56
N LEU A 282 -10.07 -0.71 14.31
CA LEU A 282 -10.31 0.46 13.46
C LEU A 282 -11.80 0.69 13.27
N LYS A 283 -12.19 1.96 13.15
CA LYS A 283 -13.53 2.33 12.68
C LYS A 283 -13.69 1.87 11.22
N PRO A 284 -14.93 1.54 10.80
CA PRO A 284 -15.23 1.30 9.39
C PRO A 284 -14.71 2.45 8.53
N SER A 285 -13.96 2.13 7.47
CA SER A 285 -13.36 3.15 6.61
C SER A 285 -14.46 3.88 5.83
N VAL A 286 -14.64 5.17 6.11
CA VAL A 286 -15.46 6.05 5.24
C VAL A 286 -14.67 6.45 3.98
N VAL A 287 -13.36 6.19 3.96
CA VAL A 287 -12.48 6.56 2.85
C VAL A 287 -12.68 5.61 1.69
N MET A 288 -13.33 6.14 0.65
CA MET A 288 -13.29 5.55 -0.68
C MET A 288 -11.95 5.88 -1.31
N TRP A 289 -11.07 4.88 -1.35
CA TRP A 289 -9.87 4.94 -2.17
C TRP A 289 -10.29 5.02 -3.64
N LYS A 290 -9.62 5.90 -4.37
CA LYS A 290 -9.87 6.18 -5.78
C LYS A 290 -8.70 5.70 -6.61
N ILE A 291 -8.96 5.02 -7.72
CA ILE A 291 -7.95 4.47 -8.63
C ILE A 291 -7.09 5.60 -9.21
N GLU A 292 -7.68 6.77 -9.45
CA GLU A 292 -6.97 7.99 -9.87
C GLU A 292 -5.92 8.45 -8.85
N GLY A 293 -5.98 7.93 -7.62
CA GLY A 293 -4.96 8.12 -6.60
C GLY A 293 -3.61 7.48 -6.92
N LEU A 294 -3.56 6.48 -7.80
CA LEU A 294 -2.32 5.85 -8.27
C LEU A 294 -1.50 6.78 -9.16
N ASP A 295 -2.18 7.61 -9.96
CA ASP A 295 -1.54 8.50 -10.93
C ASP A 295 -1.11 9.85 -10.36
N LYS A 296 -1.30 10.10 -9.05
CA LYS A 296 -0.85 11.32 -8.39
C LYS A 296 0.61 11.67 -8.69
N PRO A 297 0.92 12.91 -9.12
CA PRO A 297 2.30 13.29 -9.40
C PRO A 297 3.15 13.20 -8.14
N ILE A 298 4.37 12.68 -8.28
CA ILE A 298 5.30 12.54 -7.17
C ILE A 298 5.86 13.90 -6.82
N THR A 299 5.83 14.24 -5.54
CA THR A 299 6.40 15.50 -5.06
C THR A 299 7.93 15.45 -5.24
N PRO A 300 8.54 16.37 -5.99
CA PRO A 300 9.98 16.34 -6.23
C PRO A 300 10.74 16.55 -4.90
N PRO A 301 11.66 15.64 -4.53
CA PRO A 301 12.34 15.70 -3.22
C PRO A 301 13.39 16.81 -3.15
N LEU A 302 13.97 17.22 -4.28
CA LEU A 302 15.11 18.12 -4.36
C LEU A 302 14.70 19.46 -4.97
N ASN A 303 14.52 20.47 -4.12
CA ASN A 303 14.47 21.87 -4.56
C ASN A 303 15.90 22.47 -4.57
N LEU A 304 16.03 23.72 -5.03
CA LEU A 304 17.32 24.41 -5.12
C LEU A 304 18.08 24.42 -3.78
N TRP A 305 17.38 24.59 -2.66
CA TRP A 305 17.99 24.57 -1.31
C TRP A 305 18.52 23.19 -0.93
N TRP A 306 17.80 22.12 -1.26
CA TRP A 306 18.27 20.75 -1.02
C TRP A 306 19.49 20.42 -1.87
N TRP A 307 19.56 20.86 -3.12
CA TRP A 307 20.74 20.68 -3.97
C TRP A 307 22.02 21.28 -3.35
N LEU A 308 21.92 22.42 -2.66
CA LEU A 308 23.07 22.99 -1.94
C LEU A 308 23.55 22.06 -0.80
N LEU A 309 22.63 21.40 -0.11
CA LEU A 309 22.96 20.44 0.96
C LEU A 309 23.54 19.12 0.41
N GLU A 310 23.16 18.71 -0.80
CA GLU A 310 23.68 17.50 -1.45
C GLU A 310 25.18 17.54 -1.78
N ILE A 311 25.72 18.76 -1.95
CA ILE A 311 27.14 19.02 -2.25
C ILE A 311 27.98 18.95 -0.97
N LEU A 312 27.37 19.20 0.20
CA LEU A 312 28.09 19.22 1.46
C LEU A 312 28.52 17.81 1.90
N PRO A 313 29.70 17.65 2.52
CA PRO A 313 30.26 16.36 2.90
C PRO A 313 29.63 15.81 4.19
N PHE A 314 28.31 15.64 4.21
CA PHE A 314 27.63 15.05 5.36
C PHE A 314 27.96 13.57 5.51
N GLN A 315 28.24 13.15 6.76
CA GLN A 315 28.41 11.75 7.09
C GLN A 315 27.08 10.99 6.90
N ARG A 316 27.11 9.93 6.09
CA ARG A 316 25.98 9.01 5.83
C ARG A 316 26.44 7.55 5.84
N LEU A 317 25.51 6.59 5.96
CA LEU A 317 25.80 5.17 5.81
C LEU A 317 26.21 4.82 4.37
N CYS A 318 27.15 3.89 4.27
CA CYS A 318 27.35 3.08 3.08
C CYS A 318 26.48 1.84 3.25
N TYR A 319 25.34 1.77 2.57
CA TYR A 319 24.40 0.65 2.61
C TYR A 319 24.98 -0.69 2.06
N ASN A 320 26.28 -0.77 1.81
CA ASN A 320 27.02 -1.97 1.39
C ASN A 320 27.61 -2.76 2.58
N ASN A 321 27.68 -2.19 3.78
CA ASN A 321 28.16 -2.88 4.99
C ASN A 321 27.68 -2.14 6.26
N THR A 322 27.22 -2.87 7.27
CA THR A 322 26.29 -2.41 8.33
C THR A 322 26.76 -1.24 9.21
N SER A 323 28.02 -0.81 9.12
CA SER A 323 28.59 0.24 9.97
C SER A 323 29.49 1.26 9.27
N ARG A 324 29.78 1.11 7.97
CA ARG A 324 30.68 2.06 7.28
C ARG A 324 29.96 3.36 6.97
N THR A 325 30.59 4.49 7.30
CA THR A 325 30.10 5.82 6.93
C THR A 325 30.96 6.46 5.84
N THR A 326 30.34 7.27 4.98
CA THR A 326 31.02 8.10 3.97
C THR A 326 30.64 9.56 4.14
N SER A 327 31.57 10.46 3.83
CA SER A 327 31.36 11.91 3.75
C SER A 327 31.45 12.45 2.32
N ARG A 328 31.51 11.57 1.31
CA ARG A 328 31.48 12.02 -0.10
C ARG A 328 30.17 12.77 -0.39
N PRO A 329 30.13 13.78 -1.28
CA PRO A 329 28.87 14.40 -1.69
C PRO A 329 27.82 13.36 -2.10
N HIS A 330 26.55 13.58 -1.76
CA HIS A 330 25.47 12.63 -2.05
C HIS A 330 24.89 12.81 -3.45
N MET A 331 24.89 14.05 -3.94
CA MET A 331 24.49 14.41 -5.31
C MET A 331 23.10 13.88 -5.70
N GLY A 332 22.18 13.81 -4.73
CA GLY A 332 20.84 13.29 -4.95
C GLY A 332 20.83 11.82 -5.36
N GLY A 333 21.77 11.02 -4.86
CA GLY A 333 21.87 9.59 -5.15
C GLY A 333 20.57 8.84 -4.79
N PRO A 334 20.26 7.75 -5.52
CA PRO A 334 19.07 6.96 -5.25
C PRO A 334 19.23 6.12 -3.97
N ARG A 335 18.11 5.85 -3.29
CA ARG A 335 18.05 4.85 -2.23
C ARG A 335 18.26 3.44 -2.79
N GLN A 336 18.66 2.51 -1.92
CA GLN A 336 18.94 1.13 -2.31
C GLN A 336 17.97 0.16 -1.64
N ILE A 337 17.27 -0.62 -2.45
CA ILE A 337 16.42 -1.73 -2.01
C ILE A 337 17.33 -2.93 -1.77
N LEU A 338 17.21 -3.56 -0.60
CA LEU A 338 18.04 -4.69 -0.17
C LEU A 338 17.25 -5.99 -0.19
N ARG A 339 17.95 -7.13 -0.18
CA ARG A 339 17.32 -8.46 -0.16
C ARG A 339 16.49 -8.65 1.11
N GLY A 340 15.32 -9.28 0.97
CA GLY A 340 14.35 -9.45 2.05
C GLY A 340 13.40 -8.26 2.24
N GLN A 341 13.64 -7.13 1.58
CA GLN A 341 12.69 -6.02 1.51
C GLN A 341 11.75 -6.22 0.33
N LYS A 342 10.52 -5.68 0.44
CA LYS A 342 9.49 -5.82 -0.58
C LYS A 342 9.15 -4.51 -1.27
N VAL A 343 8.65 -4.55 -2.49
CA VAL A 343 8.12 -3.39 -3.21
C VAL A 343 6.61 -3.55 -3.37
N HIS A 344 5.85 -2.52 -3.03
CA HIS A 344 4.41 -2.55 -3.19
C HIS A 344 4.03 -2.44 -4.67
N VAL A 345 3.11 -3.29 -5.12
CA VAL A 345 2.68 -3.35 -6.53
C VAL A 345 2.01 -2.09 -7.05
N SER A 346 1.61 -1.16 -6.18
CA SER A 346 1.18 0.19 -6.59
C SER A 346 2.23 0.92 -7.45
N ALA A 347 3.50 0.54 -7.39
CA ALA A 347 4.53 1.04 -8.29
C ALA A 347 4.32 0.60 -9.74
N LEU A 348 3.73 -0.57 -9.98
CA LEU A 348 3.51 -1.11 -11.33
C LEU A 348 2.28 -0.51 -11.99
N PHE A 349 1.29 -0.10 -11.19
CA PHE A 349 0.04 0.49 -11.69
C PHE A 349 0.15 1.94 -12.16
N LYS A 350 1.32 2.56 -12.00
CA LYS A 350 1.53 3.96 -12.36
C LYS A 350 2.13 4.06 -13.77
N SER A 351 1.34 4.55 -14.74
CA SER A 351 1.78 4.61 -16.13
C SER A 351 3.02 5.49 -16.30
N GLY A 352 4.03 5.00 -17.04
CA GLY A 352 5.27 5.72 -17.30
C GLY A 352 6.16 5.99 -16.07
N TYR A 353 5.82 5.44 -14.90
CA TYR A 353 6.56 5.67 -13.66
C TYR A 353 7.94 5.02 -13.68
N LYS A 354 8.96 5.81 -13.35
CA LYS A 354 10.33 5.35 -13.17
C LYS A 354 10.78 5.62 -11.74
N PRO A 355 10.84 4.60 -10.87
CA PRO A 355 11.23 4.77 -9.49
C PRO A 355 12.69 5.22 -9.39
N SER A 356 12.97 6.13 -8.45
CA SER A 356 14.33 6.62 -8.23
C SER A 356 15.21 5.56 -7.57
N ALA A 357 14.68 4.79 -6.62
CA ALA A 357 15.41 3.75 -5.91
C ALA A 357 15.89 2.61 -6.83
N ARG A 358 16.98 1.94 -6.42
CA ARG A 358 17.59 0.85 -7.19
C ARG A 358 17.73 -0.41 -6.36
N PHE A 359 17.52 -1.56 -6.97
CA PHE A 359 17.85 -2.85 -6.37
C PHE A 359 19.38 -2.97 -6.18
N HIS A 360 19.80 -3.25 -4.96
CA HIS A 360 21.21 -3.37 -4.61
C HIS A 360 21.87 -4.54 -5.36
N HIS A 361 22.98 -4.29 -6.06
CA HIS A 361 23.59 -5.26 -6.97
C HIS A 361 22.65 -5.81 -8.07
N GLY A 362 21.51 -5.17 -8.34
CA GLY A 362 20.58 -5.60 -9.38
C GLY A 362 20.01 -7.01 -9.16
N PHE A 363 19.77 -7.41 -7.90
CA PHE A 363 19.24 -8.75 -7.61
C PHE A 363 17.83 -9.01 -8.16
N GLU A 364 17.12 -7.95 -8.53
CA GLU A 364 15.76 -7.95 -9.07
C GLU A 364 15.67 -6.87 -10.16
N THR A 365 14.75 -7.05 -11.10
CA THR A 365 14.45 -6.07 -12.15
C THR A 365 13.03 -5.56 -12.02
N TRP A 366 12.79 -4.32 -12.44
CA TRP A 366 11.44 -3.75 -12.49
C TRP A 366 10.62 -4.48 -13.57
N PRO A 367 9.49 -5.12 -13.21
CA PRO A 367 8.51 -5.65 -14.16
C PRO A 367 7.94 -4.55 -15.05
N ALA A 368 7.27 -4.97 -16.13
CA ALA A 368 6.46 -4.06 -16.93
C ALA A 368 5.35 -3.42 -16.07
N ALA A 369 4.94 -2.21 -16.45
CA ALA A 369 3.78 -1.58 -15.83
C ALA A 369 2.55 -2.46 -16.04
N ILE A 370 1.79 -2.67 -14.97
CA ILE A 370 0.55 -3.45 -15.02
C ILE A 370 -0.57 -2.43 -15.10
N PHE A 371 -1.42 -2.54 -16.10
CA PHE A 371 -2.61 -1.71 -16.17
C PHE A 371 -3.66 -2.30 -15.25
N TRP A 372 -4.32 -1.43 -14.50
CA TRP A 372 -5.42 -1.83 -13.61
C TRP A 372 -6.48 -2.69 -14.33
N ASN A 373 -6.69 -2.41 -15.62
CA ASN A 373 -7.66 -3.09 -16.49
C ASN A 373 -7.06 -4.24 -17.32
N ASP A 374 -5.80 -4.64 -17.09
CA ASP A 374 -5.25 -5.85 -17.73
C ASP A 374 -5.95 -7.06 -17.11
N PRO A 375 -6.74 -7.84 -17.83
CA PRO A 375 -7.42 -8.99 -17.24
C PRO A 375 -6.48 -10.18 -16.99
N ARG A 376 -5.24 -10.11 -17.47
CA ARG A 376 -4.13 -10.99 -17.06
C ARG A 376 -3.38 -10.43 -15.86
N MET A 377 -3.81 -9.28 -15.32
CA MET A 377 -3.24 -8.69 -14.10
C MET A 377 -3.12 -9.72 -12.99
N HIS A 378 -4.12 -10.60 -12.82
CA HIS A 378 -4.07 -11.64 -11.81
C HIS A 378 -2.87 -12.58 -12.02
N ASP A 379 -2.71 -13.10 -13.24
CA ASP A 379 -1.58 -13.97 -13.60
C ASP A 379 -0.25 -13.23 -13.52
N CYS A 380 -0.20 -11.99 -13.99
CA CYS A 380 0.97 -11.13 -13.86
C CYS A 380 1.38 -10.93 -12.40
N LEU A 381 0.43 -10.67 -11.51
CA LEU A 381 0.67 -10.49 -10.07
C LEU A 381 1.09 -11.79 -9.39
N GLN A 382 0.53 -12.94 -9.79
CA GLN A 382 0.93 -14.26 -9.28
C GLN A 382 2.35 -14.66 -9.73
N GLN A 383 2.78 -14.23 -10.92
CA GLN A 383 4.12 -14.48 -11.45
C GLN A 383 5.19 -13.59 -10.81
N LEU A 384 4.81 -12.56 -10.05
CA LEU A 384 5.77 -11.70 -9.37
C LEU A 384 6.59 -12.48 -8.33
N SER A 385 7.86 -12.11 -8.21
CA SER A 385 8.73 -12.69 -7.20
C SER A 385 8.23 -12.34 -5.78
N PRO A 386 8.65 -13.09 -4.73
CA PRO A 386 8.31 -12.77 -3.34
C PRO A 386 8.77 -11.39 -2.85
N THR A 387 9.59 -10.70 -3.65
CA THR A 387 9.99 -9.30 -3.47
C THR A 387 8.79 -8.36 -3.62
N TRP A 388 7.66 -8.77 -4.17
CA TRP A 388 6.50 -7.90 -4.37
C TRP A 388 5.44 -8.08 -3.28
N GLU A 389 4.95 -6.96 -2.74
CA GLU A 389 3.83 -6.92 -1.81
C GLU A 389 2.56 -6.61 -2.62
N VAL A 390 1.69 -7.61 -2.73
CA VAL A 390 0.48 -7.62 -3.57
C VAL A 390 -0.80 -7.23 -2.80
N ASP A 391 -0.67 -6.83 -1.54
CA ASP A 391 -1.82 -6.47 -0.70
C ASP A 391 -2.34 -5.06 -1.05
N ILE A 392 -3.11 -4.98 -2.14
CA ILE A 392 -3.50 -3.71 -2.75
C ILE A 392 -4.65 -3.02 -1.98
N PHE A 393 -5.41 -3.73 -1.13
CA PHE A 393 -6.68 -3.17 -0.62
C PHE A 393 -7.06 -3.52 0.82
N ASP A 394 -7.77 -2.56 1.45
CA ASP A 394 -8.35 -2.69 2.77
C ASP A 394 -9.57 -3.61 2.78
N SER A 395 -9.37 -4.89 3.10
CA SER A 395 -10.45 -5.88 3.26
C SER A 395 -11.48 -5.47 4.33
N CYS A 396 -11.10 -4.64 5.32
CA CYS A 396 -12.03 -4.13 6.33
C CYS A 396 -13.07 -3.16 5.74
N SER A 397 -12.88 -2.69 4.50
CA SER A 397 -13.79 -1.77 3.83
C SER A 397 -15.01 -2.45 3.20
N VAL A 398 -15.01 -3.76 2.99
CA VAL A 398 -16.13 -4.47 2.30
C VAL A 398 -17.48 -4.14 2.91
N GLN A 399 -17.63 -4.30 4.23
CA GLN A 399 -18.90 -4.02 4.91
C GLN A 399 -19.31 -2.54 4.80
N SER A 400 -18.33 -1.63 4.78
CA SER A 400 -18.58 -0.20 4.63
C SER A 400 -19.01 0.14 3.20
N LEU A 401 -18.42 -0.51 2.20
CA LEU A 401 -18.78 -0.36 0.79
C LEU A 401 -20.20 -0.89 0.55
N LEU A 402 -20.54 -2.07 1.09
CA LEU A 402 -21.88 -2.63 1.02
C LEU A 402 -22.92 -1.72 1.73
N ALA A 403 -22.59 -1.20 2.91
CA ALA A 403 -23.46 -0.24 3.60
C ALA A 403 -23.62 1.08 2.82
N ALA A 404 -22.56 1.56 2.17
CA ALA A 404 -22.61 2.75 1.33
C ALA A 404 -23.51 2.54 0.09
N LEU A 405 -23.51 1.34 -0.49
CA LEU A 405 -24.40 0.96 -1.60
C LEU A 405 -25.86 0.87 -1.14
N HIS A 406 -26.10 0.40 0.08
CA HIS A 406 -27.45 0.42 0.66
C HIS A 406 -27.98 1.84 0.85
N LEU A 407 -27.13 2.77 1.28
CA LEU A 407 -27.47 4.19 1.46
C LEU A 407 -27.59 4.97 0.15
N ARG A 408 -26.73 4.66 -0.83
CA ARG A 408 -26.64 5.33 -2.13
C ARG A 408 -26.35 4.30 -3.22
N ARG A 409 -27.42 3.78 -3.82
CA ARG A 409 -27.35 2.80 -4.92
C ARG A 409 -26.56 3.29 -6.14
N THR A 410 -26.47 4.61 -6.35
CA THR A 410 -25.76 5.22 -7.48
C THR A 410 -24.24 5.34 -7.31
N ASN A 411 -23.66 4.77 -6.24
CA ASN A 411 -22.24 4.90 -5.95
C ASN A 411 -21.39 3.89 -6.75
N VAL A 412 -21.15 4.21 -8.03
CA VAL A 412 -20.39 3.37 -8.96
C VAL A 412 -18.96 3.11 -8.48
N ASP A 413 -18.29 4.11 -7.91
CA ASP A 413 -16.94 3.98 -7.34
C ASP A 413 -16.85 2.86 -6.28
N ALA A 414 -17.93 2.60 -5.53
CA ALA A 414 -17.96 1.56 -4.50
C ALA A 414 -18.13 0.16 -5.12
N LEU A 415 -18.88 0.06 -6.22
CA LEU A 415 -19.04 -1.16 -6.99
C LEU A 415 -17.75 -1.53 -7.72
N ASP A 416 -17.15 -0.59 -8.44
CA ASP A 416 -15.88 -0.81 -9.15
C ASP A 416 -14.78 -1.30 -8.19
N ARG A 417 -14.79 -0.80 -6.95
CA ARG A 417 -13.89 -1.28 -5.90
C ARG A 417 -14.21 -2.69 -5.42
N LEU A 418 -15.49 -3.04 -5.26
CA LEU A 418 -15.88 -4.40 -4.90
C LEU A 418 -15.54 -5.40 -6.01
N ALA A 419 -15.80 -5.03 -7.27
CA ALA A 419 -15.41 -5.81 -8.45
C ALA A 419 -13.90 -6.08 -8.45
N PHE A 420 -13.10 -5.06 -8.19
CA PHE A 420 -11.67 -5.23 -8.08
C PHE A 420 -11.25 -6.12 -6.92
N MET A 421 -11.81 -5.92 -5.73
CA MET A 421 -11.49 -6.78 -4.59
C MET A 421 -11.86 -8.24 -4.90
N ALA A 422 -12.96 -8.47 -5.63
CA ALA A 422 -13.39 -9.80 -6.06
C ALA A 422 -12.48 -10.46 -7.09
N SER A 423 -11.66 -9.71 -7.83
CA SER A 423 -10.67 -10.28 -8.76
C SER A 423 -9.48 -10.94 -8.06
N PHE A 424 -9.37 -10.80 -6.73
CA PHE A 424 -8.37 -11.47 -5.88
C PHE A 424 -9.03 -12.49 -4.97
N ASP A 425 -8.39 -13.63 -4.75
CA ASP A 425 -8.94 -14.71 -3.91
C ASP A 425 -9.21 -14.26 -2.46
N SER A 426 -8.34 -13.41 -1.90
CA SER A 426 -8.51 -12.86 -0.55
C SER A 426 -9.73 -11.93 -0.47
N GLY A 427 -9.91 -11.04 -1.45
CA GLY A 427 -11.04 -10.13 -1.49
C GLY A 427 -12.35 -10.84 -1.81
N ARG A 428 -12.33 -11.80 -2.76
CA ARG A 428 -13.45 -12.70 -3.05
C ARG A 428 -13.94 -13.41 -1.79
N SER A 429 -13.03 -14.01 -1.02
CA SER A 429 -13.37 -14.71 0.22
C SER A 429 -14.03 -13.79 1.25
N VAL A 430 -13.57 -12.54 1.38
CA VAL A 430 -14.15 -11.55 2.30
C VAL A 430 -15.52 -11.06 1.82
N ILE A 431 -15.71 -10.86 0.52
CA ILE A 431 -17.00 -10.46 -0.07
C ILE A 431 -18.04 -11.56 0.11
N VAL A 432 -17.67 -12.82 -0.15
CA VAL A 432 -18.56 -13.99 0.06
C VAL A 432 -18.92 -14.13 1.54
N GLY A 433 -17.99 -13.84 2.46
CA GLY A 433 -18.23 -13.90 3.90
C GLY A 433 -18.98 -12.69 4.48
N ALA A 434 -19.21 -11.62 3.70
CA ALA A 434 -19.84 -10.40 4.18
C ALA A 434 -21.38 -10.53 4.25
N GLU A 435 -21.98 -10.01 5.32
CA GLU A 435 -23.42 -10.09 5.53
C GLU A 435 -24.18 -9.33 4.45
N ASN A 436 -25.17 -10.00 3.83
CA ASN A 436 -26.05 -9.47 2.80
C ASN A 436 -25.35 -8.99 1.50
N ALA A 437 -24.11 -9.40 1.25
CA ALA A 437 -23.34 -8.96 0.08
C ALA A 437 -24.03 -9.36 -1.24
N GLU A 438 -24.42 -10.63 -1.36
CA GLU A 438 -25.09 -11.18 -2.53
C GLU A 438 -26.45 -10.51 -2.78
N GLN A 439 -27.28 -10.38 -1.74
CA GLN A 439 -28.59 -9.73 -1.86
C GLN A 439 -28.47 -8.24 -2.23
N THR A 440 -27.48 -7.54 -1.67
CA THR A 440 -27.25 -6.13 -1.96
C THR A 440 -26.87 -5.94 -3.42
N LEU A 441 -25.90 -6.71 -3.91
CA LEU A 441 -25.47 -6.62 -5.30
C LEU A 441 -26.58 -7.10 -6.24
N ALA A 442 -27.33 -8.15 -5.91
CA ALA A 442 -28.44 -8.64 -6.74
C ALA A 442 -29.48 -7.53 -6.96
N SER A 443 -29.81 -6.78 -5.91
CA SER A 443 -30.75 -5.67 -5.99
C SER A 443 -30.32 -4.51 -6.90
N LEU A 444 -29.03 -4.46 -7.29
CA LEU A 444 -28.45 -3.43 -8.15
C LEU A 444 -28.40 -3.85 -9.63
N LEU A 445 -28.60 -5.13 -9.94
CA LEU A 445 -28.65 -5.62 -11.31
C LEU A 445 -29.92 -5.20 -12.04
N ASP A 446 -30.97 -4.92 -11.28
CA ASP A 446 -32.23 -4.30 -11.73
C ASP A 446 -32.23 -2.77 -11.61
N ASP A 447 -31.12 -2.12 -11.23
CA ASP A 447 -31.08 -0.66 -11.03
C ASP A 447 -31.36 0.10 -12.33
N GLY A 448 -31.99 1.28 -12.29
CA GLY A 448 -32.29 2.07 -13.50
C GLY A 448 -31.05 2.64 -14.21
N ASN A 449 -29.91 2.74 -13.52
CA ASN A 449 -28.66 3.27 -14.05
C ASN A 449 -27.77 2.17 -14.64
N GLY A 450 -27.55 2.19 -15.96
CA GLY A 450 -26.73 1.18 -16.63
C GLY A 450 -25.29 1.08 -16.14
N SER A 451 -24.71 2.18 -15.62
CA SER A 451 -23.38 2.14 -15.01
C SER A 451 -23.34 1.33 -13.73
N VAL A 452 -24.39 1.45 -12.91
CA VAL A 452 -24.54 0.70 -11.65
C VAL A 452 -24.76 -0.78 -11.98
N ARG A 453 -25.66 -1.07 -12.92
CA ARG A 453 -25.94 -2.45 -13.37
C ARG A 453 -24.69 -3.16 -13.88
N VAL A 454 -23.95 -2.54 -14.80
CA VAL A 454 -22.75 -3.14 -15.39
C VAL A 454 -21.68 -3.40 -14.32
N SER A 455 -21.44 -2.45 -13.42
CA SER A 455 -20.42 -2.60 -12.37
C SER A 455 -20.81 -3.67 -11.32
N ALA A 456 -22.10 -3.77 -10.99
CA ALA A 456 -22.62 -4.86 -10.17
C ALA A 456 -22.45 -6.21 -10.88
N ALA A 457 -22.74 -6.29 -12.18
CA ALA A 457 -22.61 -7.51 -12.97
C ALA A 457 -21.15 -7.98 -13.08
N VAL A 458 -20.21 -7.05 -13.25
CA VAL A 458 -18.77 -7.33 -13.19
C VAL A 458 -18.42 -7.91 -11.82
N THR A 459 -18.87 -7.29 -10.73
CA THR A 459 -18.61 -7.80 -9.36
C THR A 459 -19.13 -9.22 -9.19
N PHE A 460 -20.35 -9.52 -9.65
CA PHE A 460 -20.92 -10.87 -9.62
C PHE A 460 -20.06 -11.90 -10.36
N CYS A 461 -19.61 -11.55 -11.56
CA CYS A 461 -18.78 -12.42 -12.38
C CYS A 461 -17.40 -12.67 -11.75
N GLU A 462 -16.80 -11.64 -11.13
CA GLU A 462 -15.50 -11.78 -10.45
C GLU A 462 -15.59 -12.60 -9.15
N VAL A 463 -16.70 -12.48 -8.41
CA VAL A 463 -16.93 -13.30 -7.22
C VAL A 463 -17.18 -14.77 -7.60
N GLY A 464 -17.73 -15.02 -8.79
CA GLY A 464 -18.09 -16.36 -9.25
C GLY A 464 -19.40 -16.86 -8.65
N TRP A 465 -20.31 -15.95 -8.27
CA TRP A 465 -21.65 -16.33 -7.86
C TRP A 465 -22.45 -16.88 -9.06
N ASN A 466 -23.28 -17.89 -8.79
CA ASN A 466 -24.12 -18.49 -9.83
C ASN A 466 -25.19 -17.49 -10.28
N TRP A 467 -25.03 -16.98 -11.50
CA TRP A 467 -25.90 -16.00 -12.13
C TRP A 467 -26.25 -16.43 -13.56
N PRO A 468 -27.51 -16.31 -14.03
CA PRO A 468 -28.66 -15.67 -13.37
C PRO A 468 -29.29 -16.52 -12.25
N LEU A 469 -29.86 -15.87 -11.24
CA LEU A 469 -30.79 -16.51 -10.30
C LEU A 469 -31.94 -17.08 -11.14
N GLN A 470 -32.14 -18.40 -11.13
CA GLN A 470 -33.14 -19.05 -11.97
C GLN A 470 -34.52 -18.40 -11.79
N SER A 471 -34.95 -17.60 -12.78
CA SER A 471 -36.37 -17.32 -12.98
C SER A 471 -37.05 -18.58 -13.53
N GLU A 472 -38.36 -18.69 -13.30
CA GLU A 472 -39.19 -19.84 -13.66
C GLU A 472 -38.89 -20.47 -15.04
N PRO A 473 -39.16 -21.78 -15.23
CA PRO A 473 -38.74 -22.49 -16.44
C PRO A 473 -39.33 -21.82 -17.69
N GLY A 474 -38.47 -21.18 -18.49
CA GLY A 474 -38.82 -20.63 -19.82
C GLY A 474 -38.82 -19.09 -19.95
N GLY A 475 -38.47 -18.32 -18.92
CA GLY A 475 -38.32 -16.87 -19.02
C GLY A 475 -36.86 -16.42 -18.98
N GLU A 476 -36.42 -15.61 -19.96
CA GLU A 476 -35.11 -14.96 -19.89
C GLU A 476 -35.06 -13.97 -18.70
N PRO A 477 -33.96 -13.95 -17.93
CA PRO A 477 -33.80 -12.97 -16.86
C PRO A 477 -33.70 -11.56 -17.44
N ARG A 478 -34.65 -10.69 -17.11
CA ARG A 478 -34.75 -9.32 -17.63
C ARG A 478 -33.47 -8.51 -17.42
N GLU A 479 -32.77 -8.77 -16.32
CA GLU A 479 -31.51 -8.11 -15.94
C GLU A 479 -30.42 -8.32 -16.99
N VAL A 480 -30.33 -9.52 -17.59
CA VAL A 480 -29.30 -9.83 -18.59
C VAL A 480 -29.51 -9.00 -19.86
N GLU A 481 -30.75 -8.85 -20.31
CA GLU A 481 -31.06 -8.03 -21.47
C GLU A 481 -30.65 -6.56 -21.25
N HIS A 482 -30.94 -6.03 -20.07
CA HIS A 482 -30.58 -4.67 -19.71
C HIS A 482 -29.05 -4.49 -19.66
N ILE A 483 -28.31 -5.44 -19.09
CA ILE A 483 -26.84 -5.40 -19.04
C ILE A 483 -26.25 -5.41 -20.46
N ILE A 484 -26.75 -6.27 -21.34
CA ILE A 484 -26.28 -6.34 -22.74
C ILE A 484 -26.56 -5.01 -23.45
N GLN A 485 -27.77 -4.47 -23.29
CA GLN A 485 -28.14 -3.18 -23.87
C GLN A 485 -27.24 -2.04 -23.37
N ASP A 486 -26.91 -2.02 -22.08
CA ASP A 486 -26.01 -1.02 -21.50
C ASP A 486 -24.60 -1.12 -22.05
N VAL A 487 -24.03 -2.33 -22.10
CA VAL A 487 -22.69 -2.56 -22.64
C VAL A 487 -22.62 -2.13 -24.11
N ASN A 488 -23.62 -2.49 -24.92
CA ASN A 488 -23.70 -2.07 -26.31
C ASN A 488 -23.78 -0.53 -26.42
N THR A 489 -24.62 0.10 -25.60
CA THR A 489 -24.75 1.57 -25.55
C THR A 489 -23.42 2.23 -25.18
N PHE A 490 -22.67 1.65 -24.24
CA PHE A 490 -21.35 2.13 -23.86
C PHE A 490 -20.32 1.93 -24.98
N LEU A 491 -20.30 0.79 -25.68
CA LEU A 491 -19.42 0.56 -26.84
C LEU A 491 -19.67 1.54 -28.00
N GLU A 492 -20.91 1.98 -28.16
CA GLU A 492 -21.33 2.93 -29.20
C GLU A 492 -21.14 4.39 -28.79
N SER A 493 -20.91 4.66 -27.50
CA SER A 493 -20.73 6.02 -26.97
C SER A 493 -19.41 6.69 -27.39
N GLU A 494 -19.31 8.00 -27.14
CA GLU A 494 -18.08 8.77 -27.35
C GLU A 494 -16.91 8.29 -26.48
N ASP A 495 -17.19 7.65 -25.33
CA ASP A 495 -16.19 7.07 -24.44
C ASP A 495 -16.48 5.57 -24.18
N PRO A 496 -15.99 4.68 -25.06
CA PRO A 496 -16.24 3.25 -24.95
C PRO A 496 -15.42 2.56 -23.86
N ARG A 497 -14.55 3.28 -23.12
CA ARG A 497 -13.62 2.67 -22.16
C ARG A 497 -14.35 1.81 -21.13
N ARG A 498 -15.49 2.26 -20.60
CA ARG A 498 -16.27 1.48 -19.62
C ARG A 498 -16.69 0.11 -20.14
N ALA A 499 -17.16 0.03 -21.38
CA ALA A 499 -17.51 -1.25 -21.96
C ALA A 499 -16.26 -2.11 -22.18
N CYS A 500 -15.20 -1.56 -22.76
CA CYS A 500 -13.95 -2.28 -22.96
C CYS A 500 -13.39 -2.85 -21.65
N MET A 501 -13.47 -2.09 -20.55
CA MET A 501 -13.04 -2.54 -19.22
C MET A 501 -13.95 -3.63 -18.61
N SER A 502 -15.25 -3.60 -18.90
CA SER A 502 -16.21 -4.52 -18.28
C SER A 502 -16.31 -5.87 -19.02
N LEU A 503 -16.09 -5.86 -20.34
CA LEU A 503 -16.27 -7.02 -21.22
C LEU A 503 -15.50 -8.28 -20.78
N PRO A 504 -14.19 -8.22 -20.46
CA PRO A 504 -13.44 -9.42 -20.04
C PRO A 504 -14.03 -10.09 -18.81
N SER A 505 -14.39 -9.31 -17.78
CA SER A 505 -15.00 -9.83 -16.56
C SER A 505 -16.40 -10.38 -16.80
N LEU A 506 -17.25 -9.68 -17.57
CA LEU A 506 -18.60 -10.15 -17.89
C LEU A 506 -18.58 -11.45 -18.70
N CYS A 507 -17.61 -11.60 -19.61
CA CYS A 507 -17.45 -12.80 -20.44
C CYS A 507 -16.89 -14.02 -19.68
N LYS A 508 -16.49 -13.88 -18.41
CA LYS A 508 -16.26 -15.03 -17.52
C LYS A 508 -17.56 -15.83 -17.30
N ASN A 509 -18.72 -15.18 -17.39
CA ASN A 509 -20.01 -15.86 -17.39
C ASN A 509 -20.36 -16.35 -18.80
N ALA A 510 -20.55 -17.67 -18.96
CA ALA A 510 -20.80 -18.28 -20.26
C ALA A 510 -22.08 -17.77 -20.97
N TYR A 511 -23.12 -17.39 -20.22
CA TYR A 511 -24.37 -16.88 -20.78
C TYR A 511 -24.20 -15.47 -21.37
N LEU A 512 -23.51 -14.58 -20.64
CA LEU A 512 -23.18 -13.24 -21.14
C LEU A 512 -22.20 -13.30 -22.30
N ARG A 513 -21.18 -14.15 -22.22
CA ARG A 513 -20.17 -14.34 -23.26
C ARG A 513 -20.78 -14.62 -24.62
N GLY A 514 -21.72 -15.56 -24.71
CA GLY A 514 -22.36 -15.92 -25.98
C GLY A 514 -23.20 -14.81 -26.62
N ARG A 515 -23.61 -13.79 -25.86
CA ARG A 515 -24.44 -12.67 -26.34
C ARG A 515 -23.67 -11.36 -26.53
N LEU A 516 -22.68 -11.10 -25.67
CA LEU A 516 -21.82 -9.90 -25.75
C LEU A 516 -20.79 -10.02 -26.87
N LEU A 517 -20.33 -11.23 -27.20
CA LEU A 517 -19.40 -11.49 -28.30
C LEU A 517 -20.13 -11.67 -29.63
N SER A 518 -21.07 -10.77 -29.93
CA SER A 518 -21.72 -10.72 -31.23
C SER A 518 -20.76 -10.19 -32.30
N GLU A 519 -21.03 -10.54 -33.57
CA GLU A 519 -20.28 -10.02 -34.72
C GLU A 519 -20.24 -8.47 -34.73
N SER A 520 -21.33 -7.81 -34.36
CA SER A 520 -21.40 -6.34 -34.30
C SER A 520 -20.44 -5.76 -33.28
N ASN A 521 -20.36 -6.35 -32.08
CA ASN A 521 -19.53 -5.86 -30.99
C ASN A 521 -18.04 -6.11 -31.27
N LEU A 522 -17.71 -7.28 -31.82
CA LEU A 522 -16.34 -7.60 -32.25
C LEU A 522 -15.87 -6.63 -33.34
N ARG A 523 -16.72 -6.34 -34.33
CA ARG A 523 -16.41 -5.37 -35.39
C ARG A 523 -16.22 -3.96 -34.82
N ARG A 524 -17.02 -3.56 -33.83
CA ARG A 524 -16.87 -2.28 -33.14
C ARG A 524 -15.54 -2.20 -32.39
N LEU A 525 -15.17 -3.22 -31.61
CA LEU A 525 -13.88 -3.28 -30.92
C LEU A 525 -12.70 -3.18 -31.90
N LEU A 526 -12.74 -3.92 -33.01
CA LEU A 526 -11.71 -3.84 -34.05
C LEU A 526 -11.62 -2.44 -34.67
N THR A 527 -12.76 -1.78 -34.88
CA THR A 527 -12.80 -0.39 -35.39
C THR A 527 -12.16 0.59 -34.39
N LEU A 528 -12.43 0.44 -33.09
CA LEU A 528 -11.83 1.28 -32.04
C LEU A 528 -10.31 1.08 -31.95
N ILE A 529 -9.82 -0.13 -32.16
CA ILE A 529 -8.38 -0.44 -32.22
C ILE A 529 -7.73 0.20 -33.46
N ALA A 530 -8.44 0.22 -34.59
CA ALA A 530 -7.93 0.77 -35.85
C ALA A 530 -7.95 2.31 -35.90
N ALA A 531 -8.82 2.96 -35.12
CA ALA A 531 -9.00 4.42 -35.09
C ALA A 531 -7.72 5.19 -34.72
N ASP A 532 -6.80 4.57 -33.97
CA ASP A 532 -5.46 5.11 -33.63
C ASP A 532 -4.63 5.48 -34.88
N ARG A 533 -4.91 4.85 -36.04
CA ARG A 533 -4.21 5.13 -37.30
C ARG A 533 -4.79 6.28 -38.11
N THR A 534 -6.08 6.57 -37.98
CA THR A 534 -6.77 7.57 -38.81
C THR A 534 -6.65 8.98 -38.27
N GLY A 535 -5.69 9.23 -37.36
CA GLY A 535 -5.32 10.57 -36.93
C GLY A 535 -5.18 11.48 -38.15
N THR A 536 -6.24 12.21 -38.44
CA THR A 536 -6.23 13.32 -39.37
C THR A 536 -5.10 14.20 -38.87
N ARG A 537 -4.10 14.42 -39.72
CA ARG A 537 -2.90 15.21 -39.46
C ARG A 537 -3.21 16.71 -39.31
N CYS A 538 -4.36 17.03 -38.72
CA CYS A 538 -5.01 18.33 -38.70
C CYS A 538 -5.56 18.60 -37.30
N ASN A 539 -4.69 18.95 -36.34
CA ASN A 539 -4.81 20.13 -35.47
C ASN A 539 -3.91 20.00 -34.23
N GLU A 540 -3.43 21.16 -33.76
CA GLU A 540 -2.35 21.38 -32.80
C GLU A 540 -2.72 21.09 -31.31
N ASN A 541 -3.59 20.11 -31.03
CA ASN A 541 -4.02 19.81 -29.66
C ASN A 541 -3.45 18.46 -29.18
N GLU A 542 -2.37 18.49 -28.38
CA GLU A 542 -1.75 17.31 -27.75
C GLU A 542 -2.74 16.47 -26.90
N ASP A 543 -3.83 17.06 -26.40
CA ASP A 543 -4.82 16.40 -25.54
C ASP A 543 -5.74 15.41 -26.28
N GLU A 544 -6.01 15.59 -27.58
CA GLU A 544 -6.89 14.67 -28.35
C GLU A 544 -6.14 13.41 -28.84
N GLU A 545 -4.84 13.52 -29.10
CA GLU A 545 -3.98 12.41 -29.49
C GLU A 545 -3.85 11.38 -28.35
N ASP A 546 -3.76 11.84 -27.10
CA ASP A 546 -3.62 11.01 -25.90
C ASP A 546 -4.91 10.21 -25.58
N VAL A 547 -6.09 10.80 -25.85
CA VAL A 547 -7.39 10.14 -25.62
C VAL A 547 -7.66 9.04 -26.65
N SER A 548 -7.36 9.28 -27.93
CA SER A 548 -7.53 8.27 -28.99
C SER A 548 -6.60 7.07 -28.78
N SER A 549 -5.34 7.33 -28.42
CA SER A 549 -4.37 6.27 -28.08
C SER A 549 -4.81 5.45 -26.87
N SER A 550 -5.38 6.11 -25.84
CA SER A 550 -5.95 5.46 -24.66
C SER A 550 -7.12 4.53 -25.01
N ILE A 551 -8.07 4.95 -25.86
CA ILE A 551 -9.23 4.14 -26.26
C ILE A 551 -8.80 2.90 -27.06
N ALA A 552 -7.85 3.08 -27.99
CA ALA A 552 -7.32 1.98 -28.79
C ALA A 552 -6.63 0.93 -27.91
N LEU A 553 -5.84 1.38 -26.92
CA LEU A 553 -5.19 0.50 -25.95
C LEU A 553 -6.20 -0.32 -25.14
N HIS A 554 -7.23 0.32 -24.55
CA HIS A 554 -8.24 -0.38 -23.75
C HIS A 554 -9.04 -1.38 -24.59
N SER A 555 -9.33 -1.05 -25.85
CA SER A 555 -10.05 -1.93 -26.77
C SER A 555 -9.19 -3.13 -27.17
N ALA A 556 -7.89 -2.92 -27.38
CA ALA A 556 -6.92 -3.97 -27.67
C ALA A 556 -6.73 -4.93 -26.48
N GLN A 557 -6.64 -4.39 -25.26
CA GLN A 557 -6.58 -5.16 -24.02
C GLN A 557 -7.84 -5.99 -23.81
N ALA A 558 -9.02 -5.42 -24.03
CA ALA A 558 -10.27 -6.16 -23.95
C ALA A 558 -10.28 -7.35 -24.91
N LEU A 559 -9.93 -7.13 -26.19
CA LEU A 559 -9.92 -8.18 -27.21
C LEU A 559 -8.91 -9.30 -26.89
N ALA A 560 -7.68 -8.95 -26.50
CA ALA A 560 -6.63 -9.92 -26.16
C ALA A 560 -7.10 -10.96 -25.13
N SER A 561 -7.95 -10.51 -24.24
CA SER A 561 -8.35 -11.24 -23.05
C SER A 561 -9.60 -12.06 -23.26
N LEU A 562 -10.48 -11.57 -24.12
CA LEU A 562 -11.58 -12.35 -24.65
C LEU A 562 -11.06 -13.54 -25.48
N LEU A 563 -9.95 -13.36 -26.21
CA LEU A 563 -9.30 -14.43 -26.98
C LEU A 563 -8.69 -15.52 -26.06
N GLU A 564 -8.21 -15.15 -24.87
CA GLU A 564 -7.76 -16.13 -23.87
C GLU A 564 -8.91 -16.89 -23.20
N LEU A 565 -10.10 -16.29 -23.12
CA LEU A 565 -11.30 -16.89 -22.51
C LEU A 565 -12.04 -17.87 -23.44
N ASP A 566 -11.91 -17.74 -24.76
CA ASP A 566 -12.57 -18.59 -25.74
C ASP A 566 -11.72 -18.80 -27.00
N GLU A 567 -11.14 -19.99 -27.12
CA GLU A 567 -10.33 -20.39 -28.27
C GLU A 567 -11.08 -20.28 -29.61
N ASN A 568 -12.41 -20.44 -29.60
CA ASN A 568 -13.23 -20.34 -30.82
C ASN A 568 -13.45 -18.89 -31.27
N LEU A 569 -13.20 -17.91 -30.38
CA LEU A 569 -13.30 -16.50 -30.71
C LEU A 569 -12.26 -16.09 -31.75
N CYS A 570 -11.10 -16.75 -31.77
CA CYS A 570 -10.08 -16.54 -32.80
C CYS A 570 -10.64 -16.72 -34.21
N LEU A 571 -11.44 -17.76 -34.44
CA LEU A 571 -12.08 -18.04 -35.73
C LEU A 571 -13.09 -16.94 -36.08
N GLN A 572 -13.93 -16.55 -35.14
CA GLN A 572 -14.91 -15.48 -35.35
C GLN A 572 -14.22 -14.15 -35.69
N VAL A 573 -13.18 -13.78 -34.96
CA VAL A 573 -12.41 -12.54 -35.23
C VAL A 573 -11.74 -12.58 -36.61
N THR A 574 -11.30 -13.76 -37.07
CA THR A 574 -10.77 -13.91 -38.44
C THR A 574 -11.85 -13.78 -39.51
N GLU A 575 -13.07 -14.29 -39.25
CA GLU A 575 -14.22 -14.22 -40.16
C GLU A 575 -14.79 -12.81 -40.29
N VAL A 576 -14.83 -12.03 -39.20
CA VAL A 576 -15.34 -10.65 -39.19
C VAL A 576 -14.44 -9.68 -39.99
N GLY A 577 -13.18 -10.06 -40.21
CA GLY A 577 -12.19 -9.26 -40.94
C GLY A 577 -11.60 -8.12 -40.09
N GLY A 578 -10.32 -7.79 -40.31
CA GLY A 578 -9.59 -6.74 -39.56
C GLY A 578 -8.32 -7.20 -38.83
N VAL A 579 -7.98 -8.49 -38.90
CA VAL A 579 -6.77 -9.06 -38.26
C VAL A 579 -5.48 -8.41 -38.80
N SER A 580 -5.44 -8.01 -40.07
CA SER A 580 -4.30 -7.28 -40.66
C SER A 580 -4.07 -5.91 -40.00
N ASP A 581 -5.12 -5.28 -39.48
CA ASP A 581 -5.04 -3.98 -38.81
C ASP A 581 -4.74 -4.09 -37.31
N LEU A 582 -5.10 -5.23 -36.72
CA LEU A 582 -4.84 -5.59 -35.32
C LEU A 582 -3.33 -5.77 -35.04
N ILE A 583 -2.59 -6.43 -35.93
CA ILE A 583 -1.19 -6.84 -35.70
C ILE A 583 -0.28 -5.64 -35.39
N PRO A 584 -0.28 -4.53 -36.15
CA PRO A 584 0.61 -3.40 -35.85
C PRO A 584 0.27 -2.64 -34.56
N THR A 585 -1.02 -2.53 -34.18
CA THR A 585 -1.43 -1.84 -32.94
C THR A 585 -1.13 -2.69 -31.70
N LEU A 586 -1.35 -4.00 -31.78
CA LEU A 586 -0.90 -4.94 -30.77
C LEU A 586 0.63 -4.97 -30.67
N TYR A 587 1.32 -4.82 -31.80
CA TYR A 587 2.79 -4.79 -31.82
C TYR A 587 3.38 -3.49 -31.27
N SER A 588 2.74 -2.34 -31.52
CA SER A 588 3.14 -1.04 -30.95
C SER A 588 2.89 -0.97 -29.45
N HIS A 589 1.84 -1.63 -28.97
CA HIS A 589 1.48 -1.71 -27.54
C HIS A 589 1.84 -3.06 -26.91
N ARG A 590 2.75 -3.85 -27.52
CA ARG A 590 3.02 -5.25 -27.09
C ARG A 590 3.46 -5.38 -25.64
N GLU A 591 4.14 -4.37 -25.10
CA GLU A 591 4.57 -4.33 -23.70
C GLU A 591 3.40 -4.06 -22.73
N GLN A 592 2.28 -3.54 -23.23
CA GLN A 592 1.11 -3.10 -22.45
C GLN A 592 -0.13 -4.00 -22.62
N VAL A 593 -0.21 -4.73 -23.75
CA VAL A 593 -1.24 -5.75 -24.01
C VAL A 593 -0.73 -7.15 -23.63
N GLY A 594 0.61 -7.29 -23.53
CA GLY A 594 1.35 -8.46 -23.06
C GLY A 594 1.02 -9.80 -23.72
N ILE A 595 0.43 -9.81 -24.92
CA ILE A 595 0.11 -11.04 -25.64
C ILE A 595 1.37 -11.89 -25.84
N THR A 596 1.31 -13.13 -25.37
CA THR A 596 2.45 -14.06 -25.39
C THR A 596 2.70 -14.64 -26.79
N TYR A 597 1.67 -14.67 -27.66
CA TYR A 597 1.71 -15.33 -28.96
C TYR A 597 1.13 -14.46 -30.08
N PHE A 598 1.90 -14.25 -31.16
CA PHE A 598 1.38 -13.69 -32.40
C PHE A 598 1.04 -14.81 -33.38
N VAL A 599 -0.21 -14.87 -33.84
CA VAL A 599 -0.59 -15.72 -34.97
C VAL A 599 -0.15 -15.03 -36.26
N ARG A 600 0.80 -15.65 -36.97
CA ARG A 600 1.09 -15.31 -38.38
C ARG A 600 0.31 -16.27 -39.26
N VAL A 601 -0.81 -15.81 -39.82
CA VAL A 601 -1.52 -16.55 -40.88
C VAL A 601 -0.68 -16.44 -42.16
N ILE A 602 -0.23 -17.58 -42.67
CA ILE A 602 0.29 -17.73 -44.03
C ILE A 602 -0.69 -18.71 -44.68
N ASP A 603 -1.49 -18.24 -45.64
CA ASP A 603 -2.31 -19.11 -46.52
C ASP A 603 -1.45 -20.25 -47.09
N ASP A 604 -1.95 -21.44 -47.38
CA ASP A 604 -3.29 -21.90 -47.71
C ASP A 604 -3.33 -23.41 -47.38
N SER A 605 -4.51 -23.93 -47.04
CA SER A 605 -4.81 -25.35 -46.75
C SER A 605 -4.58 -25.87 -45.32
N THR A 606 -5.69 -25.87 -44.57
CA THR A 606 -6.13 -26.95 -43.67
C THR A 606 -5.09 -27.51 -42.69
N GLN A 607 -4.87 -26.80 -41.58
CA GLN A 607 -4.91 -27.31 -40.20
C GLN A 607 -4.48 -26.17 -39.25
N MET A 608 -5.42 -25.62 -38.51
CA MET A 608 -5.09 -24.72 -37.39
C MET A 608 -4.71 -25.56 -36.18
N ALA A 609 -3.49 -25.37 -35.67
CA ALA A 609 -3.10 -25.81 -34.34
C ALA A 609 -2.54 -24.60 -33.59
N LEU A 610 -3.20 -24.21 -32.51
CA LEU A 610 -2.76 -23.19 -31.55
C LEU A 610 -1.79 -23.83 -30.53
N TYR A 611 -0.79 -23.06 -30.09
CA TYR A 611 -0.13 -23.21 -28.79
C TYR A 611 0.03 -21.84 -28.16
#